data_AF-A0A2W4P9H8-F1
#
_entry.id   AF-A0A2W4P9H8-F1
#
_cell.length_a   1.000
_cell.length_b   1.000
_cell.length_c   1.000
_cell.angle_alpha   90.00
_cell.angle_beta   90.00
_cell.angle_gamma   90.00
#
_symmetry.space_group_name_H-M   'P 1'
#
loop_
_entity.id
_entity.type
_entity.pdbx_description
1 polymer ?
#
loop_
_entity_poly.entity_id
_entity_poly.type
_entity_poly.pdbx_seq_one_letter_code
_entity_poly.pdbx_strand_id
1 'polypeptide(L)'
;MQIPEPRDPVEALKAALPDALLDVHQFRDELTLIVKPEQVTEVARFLRDTPGLIYNYLSDISSVDYYPDYYSRPGRFGVCYHLYSMLYSRRIRLKVYLPEDNPRVPTMTTVWPAANWLEREILDMMGIVFDGHPDPRRILMPEDWDGHPARRDAPLGYETVMFSFNVDEIKQHKPRPRE
;
A
#
# COMPACT_ATOMS: atom_id res chain seq x y z
N MET A 1 -16.10 -7.99 -30.29
CA MET A 1 -16.22 -7.53 -28.89
C MET A 1 -16.61 -6.07 -28.93
N GLN A 2 -17.80 -5.69 -28.47
CA GLN A 2 -18.15 -4.28 -28.29
C GLN A 2 -17.52 -3.80 -26.99
N ILE A 3 -16.53 -2.91 -27.09
CA ILE A 3 -15.91 -2.28 -25.93
C ILE A 3 -16.86 -1.15 -25.51
N PRO A 4 -17.35 -1.12 -24.25
CA PRO A 4 -18.19 -0.02 -23.77
C PRO A 4 -17.45 1.30 -23.84
N GLU A 5 -18.15 2.40 -24.11
CA GLU A 5 -17.57 3.74 -24.11
C GLU A 5 -16.86 4.05 -22.77
N PRO A 6 -15.66 4.64 -22.81
CA PRO A 6 -14.92 4.98 -21.62
C PRO A 6 -15.67 6.03 -20.80
N ARG A 7 -15.83 5.75 -19.50
CA ARG A 7 -16.43 6.67 -18.54
C ARG A 7 -15.36 7.47 -17.81
N ASP A 8 -15.71 8.66 -17.37
CA ASP A 8 -14.88 9.43 -16.45
C ASP A 8 -14.90 8.76 -15.06
N PRO A 9 -13.73 8.39 -14.50
CA PRO A 9 -13.66 7.70 -13.21
C PRO A 9 -14.07 8.58 -12.03
N VAL A 10 -13.86 9.90 -12.09
CA VAL A 10 -14.20 10.84 -11.00
C VAL A 10 -15.72 10.96 -10.92
N GLU A 11 -16.37 11.27 -12.04
CA GLU A 11 -17.81 11.47 -12.07
C GLU A 11 -18.58 10.16 -11.80
N ALA A 12 -18.09 9.04 -12.34
CA ALA A 12 -18.67 7.74 -12.04
C ALA A 12 -18.53 7.38 -10.54
N LEU A 13 -17.40 7.69 -9.91
CA LEU A 13 -17.19 7.41 -8.50
C LEU A 13 -18.04 8.32 -7.60
N LYS A 14 -18.13 9.63 -7.90
CA LYS A 14 -19.00 10.55 -7.15
C LYS A 14 -20.46 10.13 -7.18
N ALA A 15 -20.93 9.61 -8.32
CA ALA A 15 -22.31 9.16 -8.46
C ALA A 15 -22.60 7.87 -7.67
N ALA A 16 -21.64 6.94 -7.61
CA ALA A 16 -21.83 5.64 -6.97
C ALA A 16 -21.49 5.63 -5.48
N LEU A 17 -20.41 6.31 -5.09
CA LEU A 17 -19.83 6.31 -3.73
C LEU A 17 -19.43 7.74 -3.34
N PRO A 18 -20.39 8.67 -3.19
CA PRO A 18 -20.10 10.08 -2.94
C PRO A 18 -19.29 10.29 -1.65
N ASP A 19 -19.54 9.49 -0.62
CA ASP A 19 -18.87 9.63 0.68
C ASP A 19 -17.44 9.09 0.69
N ALA A 20 -17.05 8.27 -0.29
CA ALA A 20 -15.75 7.61 -0.31
C ALA A 20 -14.63 8.51 -0.83
N LEU A 21 -14.96 9.47 -1.71
CA LEU A 21 -13.99 10.36 -2.35
C LEU A 21 -13.77 11.62 -1.49
N LEU A 22 -12.55 11.79 -1.01
CA LEU A 22 -12.16 12.93 -0.18
C LEU A 22 -11.62 14.09 -1.02
N ASP A 23 -10.79 13.78 -2.02
CA ASP A 23 -10.19 14.79 -2.88
C ASP A 23 -9.73 14.18 -4.22
N VAL A 24 -9.52 15.03 -5.22
CA VAL A 24 -9.08 14.67 -6.57
C VAL A 24 -7.93 15.56 -6.96
N HIS A 25 -6.79 14.94 -7.28
CA HIS A 25 -5.66 15.64 -7.86
C HIS A 25 -5.38 15.15 -9.27
N GLN A 26 -5.17 16.11 -10.18
CA GLN A 26 -4.69 15.83 -11.52
C GLN A 26 -3.42 16.62 -11.76
N PHE A 27 -2.35 15.93 -12.15
CA PHE A 27 -1.08 16.56 -12.48
C PHE A 27 -0.39 15.79 -13.59
N ARG A 28 -0.03 16.47 -14.69
CA ARG A 28 0.66 15.89 -15.85
C ARG A 28 0.02 14.59 -16.33
N ASP A 29 -1.29 14.63 -16.56
CA ASP A 29 -2.10 13.50 -17.02
C ASP A 29 -2.18 12.29 -16.06
N GLU A 30 -1.70 12.45 -14.82
CA GLU A 30 -1.91 11.49 -13.76
C GLU A 30 -3.08 11.91 -12.87
N LEU A 31 -4.09 11.06 -12.80
CA LEU A 31 -5.23 11.22 -11.91
C LEU A 31 -5.00 10.47 -10.60
N THR A 32 -5.10 11.18 -9.48
CA THR A 32 -5.06 10.62 -8.14
C THR A 32 -6.38 10.89 -7.42
N LEU A 33 -7.03 9.81 -6.97
CA LEU A 33 -8.22 9.88 -6.13
C LEU A 33 -7.81 9.63 -4.69
N ILE A 34 -8.05 10.60 -3.81
CA ILE A 34 -7.86 10.43 -2.37
C ILE A 34 -9.17 9.89 -1.81
N VAL A 35 -9.12 8.71 -1.19
CA VAL A 35 -10.30 8.01 -0.70
C VAL A 35 -10.20 7.69 0.78
N LYS A 36 -11.36 7.49 1.42
CA LYS A 36 -11.42 7.02 2.81
C LYS A 36 -10.81 5.62 2.94
N PRO A 37 -9.94 5.38 3.94
CA PRO A 37 -9.34 4.07 4.17
C PRO A 37 -10.35 2.93 4.27
N GLU A 38 -11.49 3.18 4.92
CA GLU A 38 -12.52 2.17 5.19
C GLU A 38 -13.24 1.72 3.91
N GLN A 39 -13.29 2.58 2.89
CA GLN A 39 -14.04 2.34 1.65
C GLN A 39 -13.13 1.98 0.46
N VAL A 40 -11.81 1.94 0.65
CA VAL A 40 -10.85 1.75 -0.46
C VAL A 40 -11.08 0.44 -1.24
N THR A 41 -11.48 -0.65 -0.55
CA THR A 41 -11.78 -1.94 -1.21
C THR A 41 -13.03 -1.86 -2.07
N GLU A 42 -14.05 -1.15 -1.60
CA GLU A 42 -15.30 -0.95 -2.33
C GLU A 42 -15.06 -0.10 -3.58
N VAL A 43 -14.32 1.00 -3.44
CA VAL A 43 -13.90 1.84 -4.57
C VAL A 43 -13.08 1.03 -5.58
N ALA A 44 -12.12 0.24 -5.11
CA ALA A 44 -11.30 -0.61 -5.96
C ALA A 44 -12.13 -1.61 -6.78
N ARG A 45 -13.11 -2.28 -6.14
CA ARG A 45 -14.04 -3.19 -6.83
C ARG A 45 -14.89 -2.45 -7.85
N PHE A 46 -15.43 -1.29 -7.49
CA PHE A 46 -16.21 -0.45 -8.40
C PHE A 46 -15.40 -0.07 -9.65
N LEU A 47 -14.16 0.39 -9.48
CA LEU A 47 -13.26 0.75 -10.57
C LEU A 47 -12.90 -0.46 -11.46
N ARG A 48 -12.72 -1.64 -10.88
CA ARG A 48 -12.41 -2.88 -11.60
C ARG A 48 -13.60 -3.39 -12.40
N ASP A 49 -14.80 -3.40 -11.82
CA ASP A 49 -15.96 -4.15 -12.33
C ASP A 49 -16.91 -3.29 -13.18
N THR A 50 -16.82 -1.96 -13.11
CA THR A 50 -17.73 -1.07 -13.84
C THR A 50 -17.39 -1.00 -15.33
N PRO A 51 -18.36 -1.29 -16.24
CA PRO A 51 -18.18 -1.09 -17.67
C PRO A 51 -17.84 0.37 -18.00
N GLY A 52 -16.85 0.59 -18.86
CA GLY A 52 -16.32 1.93 -19.13
C GLY A 52 -15.22 2.37 -18.18
N LEU A 53 -14.93 1.63 -17.08
CA LEU A 53 -13.82 1.90 -16.13
C LEU A 53 -12.73 0.83 -16.20
N ILE A 54 -13.11 -0.42 -15.92
CA ILE A 54 -12.34 -1.67 -16.06
C ILE A 54 -10.83 -1.50 -15.76
N TYR A 55 -10.49 -1.14 -14.53
CA TYR A 55 -9.11 -1.12 -14.03
C TYR A 55 -8.70 -2.54 -13.63
N ASN A 56 -8.39 -3.37 -14.63
CA ASN A 56 -8.17 -4.80 -14.47
C ASN A 56 -6.73 -5.18 -14.04
N TYR A 57 -5.82 -4.22 -13.95
CA TYR A 57 -4.43 -4.48 -13.60
C TYR A 57 -3.96 -3.63 -12.42
N LEU A 58 -3.64 -4.29 -11.30
CA LEU A 58 -2.90 -3.69 -10.21
C LEU A 58 -1.42 -3.69 -10.57
N SER A 59 -0.86 -2.51 -10.82
CA SER A 59 0.54 -2.36 -11.21
C SER A 59 1.49 -2.39 -10.01
N ASP A 60 1.11 -1.70 -8.93
CA ASP A 60 1.93 -1.55 -7.75
C ASP A 60 1.09 -1.08 -6.55
N ILE A 61 1.58 -1.35 -5.35
CA ILE A 61 1.12 -0.74 -4.10
C ILE A 61 2.36 -0.20 -3.42
N SER A 62 2.40 1.11 -3.21
CA SER A 62 3.50 1.77 -2.55
C SER A 62 3.03 2.54 -1.32
N SER A 63 3.92 2.70 -0.37
CA SER A 63 3.69 3.43 0.88
C SER A 63 4.65 4.61 1.00
N VAL A 64 4.18 5.70 1.59
CA VAL A 64 4.96 6.91 1.82
C VAL A 64 4.79 7.33 3.27
N ASP A 65 5.90 7.54 3.96
CA ASP A 65 5.93 8.21 5.27
C ASP A 65 6.21 9.70 5.05
N TYR A 66 5.27 10.54 5.48
CA TYR A 66 5.35 11.99 5.36
C TYR A 66 6.02 12.66 6.57
N TYR A 67 6.54 11.89 7.53
CA TYR A 67 7.29 12.46 8.64
C TYR A 67 8.52 13.28 8.17
N PRO A 68 8.79 14.46 8.73
CA PRO A 68 8.03 15.16 9.79
C PRO A 68 6.91 16.09 9.26
N ASP A 69 6.80 16.30 7.95
CA ASP A 69 5.87 17.23 7.30
C ASP A 69 4.50 16.60 6.96
N TYR A 70 3.83 16.05 7.99
CA TYR A 70 2.51 15.42 7.84
C TYR A 70 1.36 16.27 8.39
N TYR A 71 1.64 17.41 9.03
CA TYR A 71 0.62 18.29 9.63
C TYR A 71 -0.33 18.92 8.60
N SER A 72 0.09 19.00 7.33
CA SER A 72 -0.74 19.47 6.21
C SER A 72 -1.59 18.36 5.56
N ARG A 73 -1.49 17.12 6.06
CA ARG A 73 -2.13 15.93 5.48
C ARG A 73 -3.06 15.25 6.49
N PRO A 74 -4.05 14.47 6.02
CA PRO A 74 -4.97 13.75 6.92
C PRO A 74 -4.30 12.66 7.78
N GLY A 75 -3.09 12.23 7.45
CA GLY A 75 -2.37 11.18 8.16
C GLY A 75 -0.89 11.13 7.82
N ARG A 76 -0.10 10.49 8.70
CA ARG A 76 1.37 10.33 8.58
C ARG A 76 1.74 9.44 7.40
N PHE A 77 1.05 8.32 7.25
CA PHE A 77 1.33 7.36 6.19
C PHE A 77 0.36 7.57 5.02
N GLY A 78 0.85 7.40 3.80
CA GLY A 78 0.01 7.30 2.61
C GLY A 78 0.23 5.96 1.93
N VAL A 79 -0.83 5.25 1.59
CA VAL A 79 -0.76 4.06 0.72
C VAL A 79 -1.33 4.43 -0.64
N CYS A 80 -0.54 4.20 -1.68
CA CYS A 80 -0.86 4.47 -3.08
C CYS A 80 -1.06 3.16 -3.83
N TYR A 81 -2.22 2.96 -4.43
CA TYR A 81 -2.51 1.85 -5.33
C TYR A 81 -2.44 2.35 -6.76
N HIS A 82 -1.55 1.77 -7.55
CA HIS A 82 -1.36 2.12 -8.96
C HIS A 82 -2.15 1.15 -9.82
N LEU A 83 -3.22 1.66 -10.43
CA LEU A 83 -4.15 0.86 -11.22
C LEU A 83 -4.02 1.23 -12.70
N TYR A 84 -4.16 0.22 -13.55
CA TYR A 84 -4.16 0.37 -14.99
C TYR A 84 -5.36 -0.36 -15.59
N SER A 85 -6.03 0.33 -16.51
CA SER A 85 -6.99 -0.30 -17.39
C SER A 85 -6.27 -0.69 -18.67
N MET A 86 -6.07 -1.99 -18.89
CA MET A 86 -5.49 -2.50 -20.13
C MET A 86 -6.42 -2.26 -21.33
N LEU A 87 -7.74 -2.31 -21.09
CA LEU A 87 -8.74 -2.15 -22.14
C LEU A 87 -8.77 -0.73 -22.71
N TYR A 88 -8.66 0.27 -21.83
CA TYR A 88 -8.71 1.69 -22.19
C TYR A 88 -7.33 2.36 -22.22
N SER A 89 -6.27 1.61 -21.94
CA SER A 89 -4.88 2.08 -21.84
C SER A 89 -4.70 3.35 -21.00
N ARG A 90 -5.28 3.39 -19.79
CA ARG A 90 -5.20 4.54 -18.88
C ARG A 90 -4.86 4.14 -17.45
N ARG A 91 -4.20 5.04 -16.73
CA ARG A 91 -3.74 4.83 -15.35
C ARG A 91 -4.50 5.72 -14.38
N ILE A 92 -4.69 5.22 -13.17
CA ILE A 92 -5.19 6.00 -12.04
C ILE A 92 -4.45 5.58 -10.78
N ARG A 93 -4.33 6.52 -9.83
CA ARG A 93 -3.78 6.27 -8.51
C ARG A 93 -4.89 6.40 -7.48
N LEU A 94 -5.13 5.37 -6.69
CA LEU A 94 -5.90 5.52 -5.45
C LEU A 94 -4.94 5.82 -4.32
N LYS A 95 -5.29 6.77 -3.46
CA LYS A 95 -4.48 7.12 -2.30
C LYS A 95 -5.33 7.15 -1.05
N VAL A 96 -4.85 6.49 -0.01
CA VAL A 96 -5.40 6.58 1.35
C VAL A 96 -4.36 7.17 2.27
N TYR A 97 -4.81 7.96 3.24
CA TYR A 97 -3.96 8.45 4.32
C TYR A 97 -4.34 7.71 5.61
N LEU A 98 -3.33 7.31 6.36
CA LEU A 98 -3.47 6.57 7.61
C LEU A 98 -2.80 7.35 8.76
N PRO A 99 -3.39 7.30 9.96
CA PRO A 99 -2.79 7.89 11.15
C PRO A 99 -1.50 7.15 11.54
N GLU A 100 -0.71 7.78 12.41
CA GLU A 100 0.46 7.14 13.02
C GLU A 100 0.05 6.07 14.05
N ASP A 101 -0.95 6.38 14.86
CA ASP A 101 -1.50 5.45 15.83
C ASP A 101 -2.34 4.40 15.09
N ASN A 102 -1.91 3.14 15.17
CA ASN A 102 -2.59 1.99 14.58
C ASN A 102 -2.93 2.13 13.07
N PRO A 103 -1.92 2.20 12.18
CA PRO A 103 -2.14 2.34 10.74
C PRO A 103 -2.71 1.06 10.13
N ARG A 104 -4.02 1.06 9.82
CA ARG A 104 -4.74 -0.09 9.28
C ARG A 104 -5.55 0.26 8.04
N VAL A 105 -5.63 -0.67 7.10
CA VAL A 105 -6.45 -0.52 5.89
C VAL A 105 -6.95 -1.89 5.42
N PRO A 106 -8.15 -2.01 4.83
CA PRO A 106 -8.61 -3.27 4.26
C PRO A 106 -7.71 -3.80 3.12
N THR A 107 -7.53 -5.13 3.05
CA THR A 107 -6.73 -5.79 2.00
C THR A 107 -7.35 -5.69 0.60
N MET A 108 -6.51 -5.43 -0.40
CA MET A 108 -6.83 -5.52 -1.83
C MET A 108 -6.70 -6.94 -2.38
N THR A 109 -6.23 -7.92 -1.61
CA THR A 109 -6.09 -9.32 -2.08
C THR A 109 -7.41 -9.92 -2.58
N THR A 110 -8.54 -9.45 -2.04
CA THR A 110 -9.88 -9.85 -2.48
C THR A 110 -10.31 -9.24 -3.82
N VAL A 111 -9.59 -8.21 -4.29
CA VAL A 111 -9.82 -7.51 -5.56
C VAL A 111 -8.78 -7.92 -6.60
N TRP A 112 -7.51 -7.87 -6.26
CA TRP A 112 -6.40 -8.33 -7.08
C TRP A 112 -5.50 -9.27 -6.27
N PRO A 113 -5.39 -10.56 -6.63
CA PRO A 113 -4.53 -11.50 -5.91
C PRO A 113 -3.06 -11.08 -5.84
N ALA A 114 -2.59 -10.29 -6.81
CA ALA A 114 -1.23 -9.74 -6.85
C ALA A 114 -0.90 -8.84 -5.64
N ALA A 115 -1.91 -8.29 -4.97
CA ALA A 115 -1.73 -7.43 -3.80
C ALA A 115 -1.04 -8.14 -2.62
N ASN A 116 -1.09 -9.47 -2.55
CA ASN A 116 -0.59 -10.24 -1.41
C ASN A 116 0.88 -9.92 -1.08
N TRP A 117 1.74 -9.95 -2.09
CA TRP A 117 3.17 -9.71 -1.90
C TRP A 117 3.47 -8.24 -1.56
N LEU A 118 2.78 -7.31 -2.22
CA LEU A 118 2.98 -5.86 -2.05
C LEU A 118 2.49 -5.39 -0.67
N GLU A 119 1.37 -5.91 -0.19
CA GLU A 119 0.84 -5.61 1.15
C GLU A 119 1.76 -6.15 2.24
N ARG A 120 2.36 -7.33 2.04
CA ARG A 120 3.36 -7.89 2.97
C ARG A 120 4.64 -7.08 3.01
N GLU A 121 5.11 -6.59 1.87
CA GLU A 121 6.27 -5.69 1.80
C GLU A 121 6.01 -4.42 2.62
N ILE A 122 4.85 -3.79 2.43
CA ILE A 122 4.48 -2.57 3.17
C ILE A 122 4.33 -2.86 4.67
N LEU A 123 3.71 -3.99 5.03
CA LEU A 123 3.61 -4.41 6.44
C LEU A 123 5.00 -4.54 7.07
N ASP A 124 5.93 -5.19 6.37
CA ASP A 124 7.28 -5.42 6.89
C ASP A 124 8.09 -4.12 7.01
N MET A 125 8.09 -3.31 5.94
CA MET A 125 8.93 -2.12 5.84
C MET A 125 8.37 -0.89 6.54
N MET A 126 7.04 -0.77 6.64
CA MET A 126 6.35 0.41 7.17
C MET A 126 5.44 0.12 8.37
N GLY A 127 5.10 -1.14 8.62
CA GLY A 127 4.23 -1.51 9.74
C GLY A 127 2.77 -1.14 9.55
N ILE A 128 2.31 -0.99 8.30
CA ILE A 128 0.90 -0.77 8.00
C ILE A 128 0.21 -2.12 7.91
N VAL A 129 -0.86 -2.31 8.68
CA VAL A 129 -1.56 -3.60 8.76
C VAL A 129 -2.71 -3.64 7.76
N PHE A 130 -2.78 -4.72 6.99
CA PHE A 130 -3.84 -4.95 6.01
C PHE A 130 -4.90 -5.91 6.55
N ASP A 131 -6.09 -5.40 6.80
CA ASP A 131 -7.17 -6.16 7.44
C ASP A 131 -7.78 -7.18 6.48
N GLY A 132 -7.86 -8.43 6.94
CA GLY A 132 -8.33 -9.56 6.14
C GLY A 132 -7.26 -10.18 5.21
N HIS A 133 -6.00 -9.75 5.30
CA HIS A 133 -4.92 -10.33 4.50
C HIS A 133 -4.71 -11.82 4.85
N PRO A 134 -4.57 -12.71 3.86
CA PRO A 134 -4.52 -14.16 4.09
C PRO A 134 -3.24 -14.65 4.79
N ASP A 135 -2.10 -13.96 4.60
CA ASP A 135 -0.81 -14.36 5.18
C ASP A 135 0.06 -13.13 5.56
N PRO A 136 -0.22 -12.44 6.68
CA PRO A 136 0.45 -11.19 7.07
C PRO A 136 1.80 -11.43 7.74
N ARG A 137 2.70 -12.20 7.11
CA ARG A 137 4.06 -12.43 7.60
C ARG A 137 5.08 -11.52 6.91
N ARG A 138 6.16 -11.17 7.63
CA ARG A 138 7.34 -10.49 7.09
C ARG A 138 7.87 -11.20 5.83
N ILE A 139 8.58 -10.48 4.99
CA ILE A 139 9.06 -10.99 3.70
C ILE A 139 10.44 -10.51 3.31
N LEU A 140 10.78 -9.24 3.59
CA LEU A 140 12.08 -8.64 3.28
C LEU A 140 13.03 -8.73 4.46
N MET A 141 12.54 -8.44 5.67
CA MET A 141 13.37 -8.42 6.87
C MET A 141 13.47 -9.81 7.52
N PRO A 142 14.58 -10.09 8.23
CA PRO A 142 14.68 -11.26 9.09
C PRO A 142 13.51 -11.36 10.09
N GLU A 143 13.16 -12.60 10.47
CA GLU A 143 12.03 -12.85 11.39
C GLU A 143 12.22 -12.22 12.77
N ASP A 144 13.47 -12.06 13.20
CA ASP A 144 13.90 -11.46 14.47
C ASP A 144 14.09 -9.94 14.40
N TRP A 145 13.83 -9.31 13.25
CA TRP A 145 13.97 -7.87 13.10
C TRP A 145 12.93 -7.10 13.92
N ASP A 146 13.40 -6.12 14.69
CA ASP A 146 12.55 -5.21 15.45
C ASP A 146 12.35 -3.89 14.68
N GLY A 147 11.09 -3.47 14.56
CA GLY A 147 10.69 -2.25 13.84
C GLY A 147 10.53 -2.38 12.32
N HIS A 148 10.53 -1.20 11.67
CA HIS A 148 10.10 -0.97 10.29
C HIS A 148 11.08 -0.02 9.55
N PRO A 149 12.03 -0.55 8.77
CA PRO A 149 13.18 0.23 8.27
C PRO A 149 12.85 1.38 7.31
N ALA A 150 11.73 1.33 6.59
CA ALA A 150 11.40 2.37 5.61
C ALA A 150 10.73 3.60 6.23
N ARG A 151 10.43 3.59 7.53
CA ARG A 151 9.94 4.78 8.22
C ARG A 151 11.04 5.83 8.36
N ARG A 152 10.67 7.11 8.32
CA ARG A 152 11.63 8.22 8.34
C ARG A 152 12.25 8.48 9.72
N ASP A 153 11.61 7.99 10.78
CA ASP A 153 12.08 8.03 12.16
C ASP A 153 12.96 6.82 12.53
N ALA A 154 13.01 5.79 11.69
CA ALA A 154 13.92 4.67 11.89
C ALA A 154 15.37 5.19 11.79
N PRO A 155 16.21 4.98 12.82
CA PRO A 155 17.60 5.37 12.74
C PRO A 155 18.26 4.62 11.59
N LEU A 156 19.20 5.26 10.90
CA LEU A 156 20.08 4.55 9.98
C LEU A 156 21.02 3.67 10.81
N GLY A 157 20.50 2.52 11.24
CA GLY A 157 21.23 1.53 12.01
C GLY A 157 22.16 0.72 11.11
N TYR A 158 23.26 0.26 11.68
CA TYR A 158 24.08 -0.80 11.10
C TYR A 158 23.94 -2.01 12.01
N GLU A 159 23.55 -3.15 11.44
CA GLU A 159 23.77 -4.45 12.08
C GLU A 159 24.97 -5.10 11.39
N THR A 160 25.93 -5.57 12.18
CA THR A 160 27.12 -6.20 11.62
C THR A 160 26.74 -7.52 10.97
N VAL A 161 26.85 -7.57 9.63
CA VAL A 161 26.52 -8.77 8.85
C VAL A 161 27.49 -9.90 9.16
N MET A 162 26.96 -11.13 9.21
CA MET A 162 27.76 -12.32 9.41
C MET A 162 28.54 -12.71 8.15
N PHE A 163 29.85 -12.57 8.24
CA PHE A 163 30.87 -13.05 7.30
C PHE A 163 31.69 -14.18 7.93
N SER A 164 32.52 -14.83 7.11
CA SER A 164 33.39 -15.92 7.56
C SER A 164 34.41 -15.49 8.63
N PHE A 165 34.79 -14.21 8.68
CA PHE A 165 35.80 -13.71 9.62
C PHE A 165 35.23 -13.19 10.95
N ASN A 166 33.92 -12.91 11.05
CA ASN A 166 33.27 -12.38 12.26
C ASN A 166 32.12 -13.27 12.77
N VAL A 167 32.00 -14.49 12.24
CA VAL A 167 30.97 -15.47 12.60
C VAL A 167 30.94 -15.77 14.09
N ASP A 168 32.10 -15.92 14.72
CA ASP A 168 32.19 -16.31 16.13
C ASP A 168 31.77 -15.17 17.07
N GLU A 169 32.05 -13.92 16.72
CA GLU A 169 31.56 -12.74 17.45
C GLU A 169 30.03 -12.61 17.36
N ILE A 170 29.48 -12.76 16.16
CA ILE A 170 28.03 -12.60 15.95
C ILE A 170 27.24 -13.73 16.63
N LYS A 171 27.75 -14.97 16.57
CA LYS A 171 27.11 -16.11 17.24
C LYS A 171 27.04 -15.99 18.76
N GLN A 172 27.89 -15.20 19.41
CA GLN A 172 27.83 -14.95 20.85
C GLN A 172 26.62 -14.11 21.25
N HIS A 173 26.20 -13.22 20.36
CA HIS A 173 25.14 -12.25 20.63
C HIS A 173 23.78 -12.70 20.10
N LYS A 174 23.74 -13.73 19.24
CA LYS A 174 22.51 -14.24 18.65
C LYS A 174 21.68 -15.02 19.68
N PRO A 175 20.41 -14.66 19.92
CA PRO A 175 19.58 -15.38 20.88
C PRO A 175 19.40 -16.84 20.42
N ARG A 176 19.64 -17.78 21.34
CA ARG A 176 19.33 -19.20 21.14
C ARG A 176 18.05 -19.55 21.88
N PRO A 177 17.26 -20.52 21.38
CA PRO A 177 16.17 -21.10 22.16
C PRO A 177 16.72 -21.58 23.50
N ARG A 178 16.04 -21.23 24.60
CA ARG A 178 16.29 -21.86 25.90
C ARG A 178 15.65 -23.25 25.86
N GLU A 179 16.40 -24.26 26.28
CA GLU A 179 15.91 -25.65 26.43
C GLU A 179 14.68 -25.73 27.35
#